data_AF-A0A370GEM1-F1
#
_entry.id   AF-A0A370GEM1-F1
#
_cell.length_a   1.000
_cell.length_b   1.000
_cell.length_c   1.000
_cell.angle_alpha   90.00
_cell.angle_beta   90.00
_cell.angle_gamma   90.00
#
_symmetry.space_group_name_H-M   'P 1'
#
loop_
_entity.id
_entity.type
_entity.pdbx_description
1 polymer ?
#
loop_
_entity_poly.entity_id
_entity_poly.type
_entity_poly.pdbx_seq_one_letter_code
_entity_poly.pdbx_strand_id
1 'polypeptide(L)'
;MARRKILVPESRAALDQLKARVTGAADPADARFEAAREQGIPLQKGYNGKLTSEEAGKVGGRIGGSMVQELIRMAKNNLKE
;
A
#
# COMPACT_ATOMS: atom_id res chain seq x y z
N MET A 1 3.60 2.90 18.57
CA MET A 1 3.48 2.72 17.10
C MET A 1 4.81 3.02 16.46
N ALA A 2 5.39 2.08 15.70
CA ALA A 2 6.64 2.34 14.97
C ALA A 2 6.39 3.48 13.97
N ARG A 3 7.03 4.64 14.18
CA ARG A 3 7.02 5.76 13.22
C ARG A 3 7.77 5.28 11.97
N ARG A 4 7.06 4.73 10.99
CA ARG A 4 7.62 4.44 9.66
C ARG A 4 8.06 5.78 9.05
N LYS A 5 9.36 6.04 9.12
CA LYS A 5 9.99 7.25 8.59
C LYS A 5 10.07 7.10 7.07
N ILE A 6 9.33 7.95 6.34
CA ILE A 6 9.54 8.07 4.89
C ILE A 6 10.92 8.69 4.69
N LEU A 7 11.62 8.28 3.63
CA LEU A 7 12.88 8.87 3.25
C LEU A 7 12.77 10.40 3.02
N VAL A 8 11.68 10.84 2.38
CA VAL A 8 11.33 12.25 2.18
C VAL A 8 10.03 12.54 2.95
N PRO A 9 10.07 13.14 4.15
CA PRO A 9 8.89 13.33 5.00
C PRO A 9 7.73 14.08 4.32
N GLU A 10 8.05 15.07 3.51
CA GLU A 10 7.12 15.96 2.82
C GLU A 10 6.28 15.22 1.77
N SER A 11 6.77 14.06 1.30
CA SER A 11 6.07 13.24 0.31
C SER A 11 4.87 12.46 0.87
N ARG A 12 4.58 12.54 2.18
CA ARG A 12 3.50 11.79 2.83
C ARG A 12 2.17 11.87 2.08
N ALA A 13 1.71 13.08 1.78
CA ALA A 13 0.42 13.29 1.12
C ALA A 13 0.39 12.66 -0.29
N ALA A 14 1.47 12.85 -1.07
CA ALA A 14 1.59 12.26 -2.40
C ALA A 14 1.64 10.72 -2.34
N LEU A 15 2.33 10.14 -1.35
CA LEU A 15 2.39 8.70 -1.16
C LEU A 15 1.06 8.11 -0.71
N ASP A 16 0.28 8.84 0.09
CA ASP A 16 -1.07 8.40 0.47
C ASP A 16 -2.02 8.43 -0.74
N GLN A 17 -1.96 9.48 -1.58
CA GLN A 17 -2.69 9.52 -2.85
C GLN A 17 -2.27 8.39 -3.81
N LEU A 18 -0.96 8.13 -3.90
CA LEU A 18 -0.44 7.03 -4.71
C LEU A 18 -0.97 5.69 -4.20
N LYS A 19 -0.97 5.46 -2.89
CA LYS A 19 -1.50 4.25 -2.26
C LYS A 19 -2.96 4.02 -2.61
N ALA A 20 -3.81 5.05 -2.51
CA ALA A 20 -5.21 4.97 -2.93
C ALA A 20 -5.32 4.61 -4.42
N ARG A 21 -4.57 5.30 -5.29
CA ARG A 21 -4.57 5.05 -6.74
C ARG A 21 -4.19 3.61 -7.11
N VAL A 22 -3.10 3.08 -6.58
CA VAL A 22 -2.59 1.73 -6.96
C VAL A 22 -3.39 0.58 -6.36
N THR A 23 -4.25 0.87 -5.39
CA THR A 23 -5.16 -0.11 -4.76
C THR A 23 -6.61 0.06 -5.21
N GLY A 24 -6.92 1.08 -6.01
CA GLY A 24 -8.29 1.40 -6.41
C GLY A 24 -9.19 1.86 -5.25
N ALA A 25 -8.61 2.18 -4.08
CA ALA A 25 -9.37 2.60 -2.91
C ALA A 25 -9.75 4.07 -3.00
N ALA A 26 -10.95 4.41 -2.54
CA ALA A 26 -11.40 5.80 -2.43
C ALA A 26 -10.62 6.57 -1.34
N ASP A 27 -10.28 5.88 -0.24
CA ASP A 27 -9.49 6.41 0.87
C ASP A 27 -8.18 5.59 1.03
N PRO A 28 -7.00 6.23 1.18
CA PRO A 28 -5.75 5.55 1.50
C PRO A 28 -5.80 4.62 2.73
N ALA A 29 -6.68 4.88 3.69
CA ALA A 29 -6.90 4.05 4.89
C ALA A 29 -7.60 2.71 4.57
N ASP A 30 -8.38 2.67 3.49
CA ASP A 30 -9.13 1.50 3.04
C ASP A 30 -8.37 0.63 2.04
N ALA A 31 -7.23 1.11 1.53
CA ALA A 31 -6.32 0.39 0.64
C ALA A 31 -5.99 -1.05 1.10
N ARG A 32 -5.90 -1.27 2.42
CA ARG A 32 -5.67 -2.59 3.00
C ARG A 32 -6.83 -3.57 2.85
N PHE A 33 -8.07 -3.08 2.89
CA PHE A 33 -9.25 -3.91 2.71
C PHE A 33 -9.41 -4.28 1.24
N GLU A 34 -9.15 -3.34 0.34
CA GLU A 34 -9.13 -3.61 -1.10
C GLU A 34 -8.06 -4.64 -1.48
N ALA A 35 -6.83 -4.43 -1.01
CA ALA A 35 -5.75 -5.38 -1.23
C ALA A 35 -6.04 -6.77 -0.63
N ALA A 36 -6.68 -6.84 0.55
CA ALA A 36 -7.08 -8.11 1.14
C ALA A 36 -8.18 -8.81 0.34
N ARG A 37 -9.18 -8.06 -0.14
CA ARG A 37 -10.27 -8.55 -0.97
C ARG A 37 -9.74 -9.17 -2.27
N GLU A 38 -8.81 -8.49 -2.94
CA GLU A 38 -8.16 -9.02 -4.16
C GLU A 38 -7.37 -10.32 -3.91
N GLN A 39 -6.77 -10.46 -2.72
CA GLN A 39 -5.99 -11.64 -2.34
C GLN A 39 -6.83 -12.75 -1.69
N GLY A 40 -8.15 -12.56 -1.55
CA GLY A 40 -9.03 -13.53 -0.88
C GLY A 40 -8.78 -13.68 0.62
N ILE A 41 -8.21 -12.66 1.27
CA ILE A 41 -7.83 -12.70 2.68
C ILE A 41 -8.95 -12.08 3.54
N PRO A 42 -9.40 -12.74 4.62
CA PRO A 42 -10.52 -12.29 5.44
C PRO A 42 -10.10 -11.18 6.44
N LEU A 43 -9.60 -10.05 5.91
CA LEU A 43 -9.27 -8.87 6.70
C LEU A 43 -10.54 -8.08 7.03
N GLN A 44 -10.79 -7.86 8.32
CA GLN A 44 -11.99 -7.17 8.81
C GLN A 44 -11.66 -5.90 9.60
N LYS A 45 -12.66 -5.02 9.78
CA LYS A 45 -12.54 -3.90 10.72
C LYS A 45 -12.50 -4.46 12.15
N GLY A 46 -11.51 -4.05 12.94
CA GLY A 46 -11.32 -4.52 14.33
C GLY A 46 -10.27 -5.62 14.45
N TYR A 47 -10.59 -6.69 15.19
CA TYR A 47 -9.62 -7.72 15.55
C TYR A 47 -9.33 -8.68 14.40
N ASN A 48 -8.06 -8.83 14.05
CA ASN A 48 -7.57 -9.72 13.00
C ASN A 48 -6.51 -10.71 13.52
N GLY A 49 -6.49 -11.02 14.82
CA GLY A 49 -5.44 -11.86 15.40
C GLY A 49 -5.44 -13.32 14.97
N LYS A 50 -6.43 -13.75 14.16
CA LYS A 50 -6.43 -15.06 13.49
C LYS A 50 -5.73 -15.04 12.14
N LEU A 51 -5.45 -13.86 11.56
CA LEU A 51 -4.68 -13.77 10.32
C LEU A 51 -3.26 -14.24 10.57
N THR A 52 -2.79 -15.11 9.69
CA THR A 52 -1.40 -15.54 9.69
C THR A 52 -0.48 -14.39 9.27
N SER A 53 0.78 -14.47 9.68
CA SER A 53 1.81 -13.52 9.24
C SER A 53 1.97 -13.52 7.72
N GLU A 54 1.76 -14.67 7.07
CA GLU A 54 1.81 -14.79 5.61
C GLU A 54 0.66 -14.01 4.95
N GLU A 55 -0.57 -14.15 5.44
CA GLU A 55 -1.72 -13.39 4.93
C GLU A 55 -1.53 -11.89 5.12
N ALA A 56 -1.13 -11.45 6.31
CA ALA A 56 -0.81 -10.05 6.56
C ALA A 56 0.30 -9.53 5.63
N GLY A 57 1.31 -10.39 5.37
CA GLY A 57 2.38 -10.15 4.42
C GLY A 57 1.90 -9.99 2.98
N LYS A 58 0.99 -10.85 2.51
CA LYS A 58 0.39 -10.78 1.17
C LYS A 58 -0.38 -9.46 0.97
N VAL A 59 -1.18 -9.05 1.95
CA VAL A 59 -1.89 -7.75 1.90
C VAL A 59 -0.89 -6.60 1.83
N GLY A 60 0.10 -6.56 2.73
CA GLY A 60 1.12 -5.52 2.75
C GLY A 60 1.98 -5.47 1.48
N GLY A 61 2.34 -6.65 0.95
CA GLY A 61 3.13 -6.82 -0.27
C GLY A 61 2.38 -6.37 -1.51
N ARG A 62 1.08 -6.68 -1.62
CA ARG A 62 0.24 -6.19 -2.72
C ARG A 62 0.19 -4.66 -2.78
N ILE A 63 0.09 -3.99 -1.63
CA ILE A 63 0.08 -2.52 -1.57
C ILE A 63 1.47 -1.96 -1.85
N GLY A 64 2.46 -2.37 -1.05
CA GLY A 64 3.82 -1.82 -1.09
C GLY A 64 4.54 -2.13 -2.40
N GLY A 65 4.39 -3.35 -2.91
CA GLY A 65 4.98 -3.78 -4.18
C GLY A 65 4.47 -2.94 -5.36
N SER A 66 3.15 -2.75 -5.45
CA SER A 66 2.56 -1.91 -6.50
C SER A 66 2.97 -0.44 -6.38
N MET A 67 3.08 0.10 -5.17
CA MET A 67 3.59 1.45 -4.97
C MET A 67 5.04 1.59 -5.47
N VAL A 68 5.93 0.66 -5.11
CA VAL A 68 7.33 0.69 -5.53
C VAL A 68 7.47 0.56 -7.05
N GLN A 69 6.74 -0.38 -7.65
CA GLN A 69 6.71 -0.56 -9.10
C GLN A 69 6.29 0.73 -9.82
N GLU A 70 5.25 1.40 -9.32
CA GLU A 70 4.72 2.63 -9.89
C GLU A 70 5.69 3.81 -9.73
N LEU A 71 6.34 3.94 -8.56
CA LEU A 71 7.39 4.95 -8.33
C LEU A 71 8.57 4.76 -9.28
N ILE A 72 9.03 3.50 -9.48
CA ILE A 72 10.11 3.18 -10.41
C ILE A 72 9.70 3.54 -11.84
N ARG A 73 8.44 3.27 -12.23
CA ARG A 73 7.92 3.63 -13.55
C ARG A 73 7.94 5.15 -13.77
N MET A 74 7.45 5.93 -12.81
CA MET A 74 7.48 7.40 -12.86
C MET A 74 8.92 7.92 -12.97
N ALA A 75 9.83 7.41 -12.13
CA ALA A 75 11.24 7.81 -12.16
C ALA A 75 11.90 7.49 -13.52
N LYS A 76 11.66 6.30 -14.07
CA LYS A 76 12.16 5.92 -15.40
C LYS A 76 11.66 6.84 -16.51
N ASN A 77 10.41 7.30 -16.43
CA ASN A 77 9.86 8.23 -17.41
C ASN A 77 10.52 9.61 -17.31
N ASN A 78 10.69 10.13 -16.09
CA ASN A 78 11.34 11.43 -15.86
C ASN A 78 12.84 11.44 -16.21
N LEU A 79 13.50 10.29 -16.24
CA LEU A 79 14.91 10.16 -16.63
C LEU A 79 15.13 9.98 -18.14
N LYS A 80 14.07 9.68 -18.90
CA LYS A 80 14.12 9.49 -20.36
C LYS A 80 13.87 10.77 -21.14
N GLU A 81 13.66 11.87 -20.43
CA GLU A 81 13.58 13.24 -20.96
C GLU A 81 14.87 14.01 -20.67
#